data_AF-A0A524EBJ7-F1
#
_entry.id   AF-A0A524EBJ7-F1
#
_cell.length_a   1.000
_cell.length_b   1.000
_cell.length_c   1.000
_cell.angle_alpha   90.00
_cell.angle_beta   90.00
_cell.angle_gamma   90.00
#
_symmetry.space_group_name_H-M   'P 1'
#
loop_
_entity.id
_entity.type
_entity.pdbx_description
1 polymer ?
#
loop_
_entity_poly.entity_id
_entity_poly.type
_entity_poly.pdbx_seq_one_letter_code
_entity_poly.pdbx_strand_id
1 'polypeptide(L)'
;MIEVHLYGKLRRLVEDAKCNADTVMIVEHVEGETFQHLIERLGLQMSDLGDCFIDGNLAHVDDEVKDDSRVGLFPFNMVLLCGGQHLKGHGYTQSDHEVDYY
;
A
#
# COMPACT_ATOMS: atom_id res chain seq x y z
N MET A 1 -0.69 8.63 16.53
CA MET A 1 -1.48 8.89 15.29
C MET A 1 -0.89 8.02 14.18
N ILE A 2 -1.60 7.71 13.09
CA ILE A 2 -1.04 6.93 11.97
C ILE A 2 -0.58 7.87 10.85
N GLU A 3 0.60 7.63 10.28
CA GLU A 3 1.10 8.33 9.09
C GLU A 3 0.84 7.50 7.82
N VAL A 4 0.01 8.00 6.91
CA VAL A 4 -0.32 7.34 5.65
C VAL A 4 0.38 8.04 4.49
N HIS A 5 1.39 7.40 3.93
CA HIS A 5 2.12 7.85 2.75
C HIS A 5 1.42 7.37 1.47
N LEU A 6 1.02 8.30 0.62
CA LEU A 6 0.27 8.05 -0.60
C LEU A 6 1.16 8.16 -1.84
N TYR A 7 1.06 7.18 -2.73
CA TYR A 7 1.82 7.14 -3.98
C TYR A 7 0.91 7.16 -5.21
N GLY A 8 1.49 7.55 -6.35
CA GLY A 8 0.82 7.54 -7.66
C GLY A 8 -0.52 8.30 -7.67
N LYS A 9 -1.57 7.64 -8.19
CA LYS A 9 -2.92 8.24 -8.28
C LYS A 9 -3.59 8.47 -6.92
N LEU A 10 -3.13 7.83 -5.84
CA LEU A 10 -3.72 7.98 -4.51
C LEU A 10 -3.39 9.35 -3.89
N ARG A 11 -2.36 10.03 -4.39
CA ARG A 11 -1.98 11.39 -3.94
C ARG A 11 -3.12 12.40 -4.06
N ARG A 12 -4.09 12.15 -4.93
CA ARG A 12 -5.32 12.98 -5.09
C ARG A 12 -6.22 13.02 -3.85
N LEU A 13 -6.01 12.14 -2.87
CA LEU A 13 -6.76 12.13 -1.61
C LEU A 13 -6.36 13.28 -0.68
N VAL A 14 -5.23 13.94 -0.95
CA VAL A 14 -4.78 15.13 -0.22
C VAL A 14 -4.93 16.33 -1.14
N GLU A 15 -5.68 17.33 -0.67
CA GLU A 15 -5.77 18.63 -1.34
C GLU A 15 -4.37 19.26 -1.42
N ASP A 16 -4.04 19.88 -2.56
CA ASP A 16 -2.73 20.51 -2.82
C ASP A 16 -1.50 19.59 -2.81
N ALA A 17 -1.66 18.29 -3.11
CA ALA A 17 -0.53 17.38 -3.30
C ALA A 17 0.45 17.90 -4.39
N LYS A 18 1.60 18.43 -3.97
CA LYS A 18 2.62 18.98 -4.88
C LYS A 18 3.49 17.85 -5.43
N CYS A 19 3.75 17.85 -6.75
CA CYS A 19 4.53 16.80 -7.41
C CYS A 19 5.90 16.52 -6.75
N ASN A 20 6.51 17.51 -6.10
CA ASN A 20 7.83 17.47 -5.47
C ASN A 20 7.81 17.31 -3.94
N ALA A 21 6.66 17.02 -3.33
CA ALA A 21 6.54 16.84 -1.88
C ALA A 21 5.90 15.49 -1.54
N ASP A 22 6.28 14.94 -0.39
CA ASP A 22 5.61 13.77 0.16
C ASP A 22 4.13 14.08 0.37
N THR A 23 3.29 13.11 0.01
CA THR A 23 1.85 13.22 0.21
C THR A 23 1.47 12.31 1.37
N VAL A 24 1.51 12.89 2.57
CA VAL A 24 1.24 12.19 3.84
C VAL A 24 -0.08 12.67 4.42
N MET A 25 -0.95 11.72 4.76
CA MET A 25 -2.15 11.96 5.56
C MET A 25 -1.88 11.51 6.99
N ILE A 26 -2.23 12.37 7.96
CA ILE A 26 -2.26 11.97 9.36
C ILE A 26 -3.70 11.54 9.67
N VAL A 27 -3.85 10.32 10.18
CA VAL A 27 -5.15 9.76 10.56
C VAL A 27 -5.13 9.35 12.02
N GLU A 28 -6.27 9.52 12.69
CA GLU A 28 -6.45 9.01 14.04
C GLU A 28 -6.32 7.49 14.05
N HIS A 29 -5.61 6.98 15.06
CA HIS A 29 -5.51 5.56 15.33
C HIS A 29 -6.81 5.07 15.98
N VAL A 30 -7.23 3.87 15.59
CA VAL A 30 -8.39 3.18 16.16
C VAL A 30 -7.90 1.83 16.70
N GLU A 31 -8.14 1.58 17.98
CA GLU A 31 -7.66 0.36 18.64
C GLU A 31 -8.27 -0.90 18.00
N GLY A 32 -7.41 -1.88 17.68
CA GLY A 32 -7.80 -3.12 17.00
C GLY A 32 -8.19 -2.96 15.52
N GLU A 33 -7.92 -1.79 14.92
CA GLU A 33 -8.15 -1.57 13.49
C GLU A 33 -7.17 -2.39 12.65
N THR A 34 -7.70 -3.13 11.68
CA THR A 34 -6.89 -3.86 10.71
C THR A 34 -6.60 -2.98 9.51
N PHE A 35 -5.62 -3.38 8.70
CA PHE A 35 -5.31 -2.70 7.46
C PHE A 35 -6.54 -2.54 6.56
N GLN A 36 -7.35 -3.59 6.40
CA GLN A 36 -8.59 -3.50 5.60
C GLN A 36 -9.56 -2.44 6.15
N HIS A 37 -9.80 -2.42 7.45
CA HIS A 37 -10.68 -1.42 8.08
C HIS A 37 -10.16 0.01 7.86
N LEU A 38 -8.83 0.22 7.97
CA LEU A 38 -8.21 1.50 7.66
C LEU A 38 -8.48 1.93 6.21
N ILE A 39 -8.31 1.03 5.25
CA ILE A 39 -8.56 1.32 3.82
C ILE A 39 -10.02 1.70 3.56
N GLU A 40 -10.96 0.95 4.13
CA GLU A 40 -12.40 1.23 4.00
C GLU A 40 -12.76 2.59 4.61
N ARG A 41 -12.17 2.91 5.78
CA ARG A 41 -12.35 4.20 6.45
C ARG A 41 -11.80 5.38 5.65
N LEU A 42 -10.73 5.17 4.90
CA LEU A 42 -10.19 6.15 3.95
C LEU A 42 -11.04 6.29 2.68
N GLY A 43 -12.14 5.54 2.55
CA GLY A 43 -13.04 5.57 1.40
C GLY A 43 -12.45 4.88 0.16
N LEU A 44 -11.46 4.00 0.36
CA LEU A 44 -10.82 3.23 -0.69
C LEU A 44 -11.31 1.78 -0.68
N GLN A 45 -11.09 1.07 -1.78
CA GLN A 45 -11.28 -0.37 -1.85
C GLN A 45 -9.94 -1.09 -1.95
N MET A 46 -9.84 -2.30 -1.42
CA MET A 46 -8.62 -3.13 -1.57
C MET A 46 -8.26 -3.36 -3.05
N SER A 47 -9.26 -3.40 -3.95
CA SER A 47 -9.06 -3.50 -5.40
C SER A 47 -8.40 -2.27 -6.04
N ASP A 48 -8.41 -1.12 -5.36
CA ASP A 48 -7.73 0.09 -5.83
C ASP A 48 -6.24 0.11 -5.49
N LEU A 49 -5.77 -0.88 -4.72
CA LEU A 49 -4.43 -0.94 -4.14
C LEU A 49 -3.56 -2.02 -4.79
N GLY A 50 -2.24 -1.78 -4.76
CA GLY A 50 -1.18 -2.73 -5.07
C GLY A 50 -0.48 -3.21 -3.79
N ASP A 51 0.83 -3.46 -3.87
CA ASP A 51 1.63 -3.84 -2.69
C ASP A 51 1.69 -2.66 -1.69
N CYS A 52 1.06 -2.82 -0.53
CA CYS A 52 1.05 -1.81 0.53
C CYS A 52 1.91 -2.26 1.72
N PHE A 53 2.27 -1.32 2.60
CA PHE A 53 3.22 -1.60 3.68
C PHE A 53 2.78 -0.99 5.01
N ILE A 54 3.05 -1.68 6.11
CA ILE A 54 2.96 -1.17 7.49
C ILE A 54 4.35 -1.29 8.11
N ASP A 55 4.92 -0.15 8.52
CA ASP A 55 6.25 -0.06 9.14
C ASP A 55 7.36 -0.73 8.30
N GLY A 56 7.23 -0.63 6.97
CA GLY A 56 8.16 -1.21 5.99
C GLY A 56 7.94 -2.69 5.68
N ASN A 57 6.99 -3.35 6.33
CA ASN A 57 6.61 -4.74 6.06
C ASN A 57 5.40 -4.79 5.13
N LEU A 58 5.30 -5.82 4.29
CA LEU A 58 4.14 -5.99 3.41
C LEU A 58 2.88 -6.15 4.25
N ALA A 59 1.85 -5.36 3.94
CA ALA A 59 0.59 -5.38 4.67
C ALA A 59 -0.33 -6.50 4.15
N HIS A 60 -0.90 -7.27 5.07
CA HIS A 60 -2.03 -8.16 4.85
C HIS A 60 -3.33 -7.53 5.36
N VAL A 61 -4.47 -8.00 4.84
CA VAL A 61 -5.79 -7.45 5.18
C VAL A 61 -6.12 -7.48 6.67
N ASP A 62 -5.61 -8.50 7.38
CA ASP A 62 -5.85 -8.73 8.80
C ASP A 62 -4.75 -8.16 9.70
N ASP A 63 -3.72 -7.53 9.13
CA ASP A 63 -2.64 -6.94 9.93
C ASP A 63 -3.19 -5.76 10.75
N GLU A 64 -2.89 -5.77 12.04
CA GLU A 64 -3.27 -4.69 12.95
C GLU A 64 -2.41 -3.44 12.69
N VAL A 65 -3.05 -2.29 12.56
CA VAL A 65 -2.37 -0.99 12.43
C VAL A 65 -2.27 -0.37 13.80
N LYS A 66 -1.03 -0.18 14.27
CA LYS A 66 -0.77 0.34 15.61
C LYS A 66 -0.73 1.86 15.61
N ASP A 67 -0.86 2.43 16.80
CA ASP A 67 -0.56 3.84 17.00
C ASP A 67 0.89 4.13 16.60
N ASP A 68 1.11 5.29 15.96
CA ASP A 68 2.40 5.72 15.40
C ASP A 68 2.95 4.85 14.24
N SER A 69 2.16 3.92 13.70
CA SER A 69 2.53 3.18 12.50
C SER A 69 2.62 4.06 11.26
N ARG A 70 3.53 3.68 10.36
CA ARG A 70 3.74 4.30 9.05
C ARG A 70 3.23 3.37 7.96
N VAL A 71 2.19 3.80 7.25
CA VAL A 71 1.50 3.02 6.24
C VAL A 71 1.81 3.55 4.85
N GLY A 72 2.33 2.72 3.96
CA GLY A 72 2.58 3.06 2.56
C GLY A 72 1.49 2.49 1.65
N LEU A 73 0.72 3.35 0.99
CA LEU A 73 -0.34 2.95 0.07
C LEU A 73 0.06 3.17 -1.38
N PHE A 74 0.07 2.07 -2.14
CA PHE A 74 0.38 2.06 -3.56
C PHE A 74 -0.87 1.73 -4.34
N PRO A 75 -1.15 2.42 -5.46
CA PRO A 75 -2.32 2.12 -6.28
C PRO A 75 -2.18 0.79 -7.01
N PHE A 76 -3.32 0.25 -7.41
CA PHE A 76 -3.42 -0.94 -8.27
C PHE A 76 -2.45 -0.86 -9.45
N ASN A 77 -1.80 -1.99 -9.74
CA ASN A 77 -0.75 -2.16 -10.75
C ASN A 77 0.61 -1.49 -10.43
N MET A 78 0.82 -0.98 -9.20
CA MET A 78 2.16 -0.71 -8.67
C MET A 78 2.55 -1.86 -7.75
N VAL A 79 3.28 -2.83 -8.32
CA VAL A 79 3.82 -4.00 -7.61
C VAL A 79 5.33 -3.92 -7.51
N LEU A 80 5.92 -4.61 -6.52
CA LEU A 80 7.37 -4.69 -6.42
C LEU A 80 7.98 -5.31 -7.69
N LEU A 81 9.03 -4.67 -8.22
CA LEU A 81 9.80 -5.20 -9.34
C LEU A 81 10.47 -6.54 -8.95
N CYS A 82 10.59 -7.42 -9.94
CA CYS A 82 10.92 -8.85 -9.83
C CYS A 82 12.08 -9.21 -8.88
N GLY A 83 13.09 -8.34 -8.68
CA GLY A 83 14.13 -8.55 -7.66
C GLY A 83 13.60 -8.66 -6.22
N GLY A 84 12.57 -7.88 -5.89
CA GLY A 84 11.86 -7.97 -4.60
C GLY A 84 10.92 -9.17 -4.52
N GLN A 85 10.31 -9.60 -5.64
CA GLN A 85 9.51 -10.83 -5.70
C GLN A 85 10.37 -12.10 -5.61
N HIS A 86 11.60 -12.07 -6.12
CA HIS A 86 12.55 -13.19 -6.01
C HIS A 86 12.93 -13.47 -4.54
N LEU A 87 13.02 -12.44 -3.70
CA LEU A 87 13.17 -12.58 -2.25
C LEU A 87 11.91 -13.16 -1.56
N LYS A 88 10.72 -13.02 -2.17
CA LYS A 88 9.42 -13.49 -1.67
C LYS A 88 9.08 -14.95 -2.07
N GLY A 89 9.86 -15.57 -2.95
CA GLY A 89 9.50 -16.83 -3.59
C GLY A 89 8.41 -16.65 -4.65
N HIS A 90 8.53 -17.36 -5.78
CA HIS A 90 7.68 -17.20 -6.98
C HIS A 90 6.18 -17.55 -6.82
N GLY A 91 5.68 -17.78 -5.60
CA GLY A 91 4.33 -18.28 -5.32
C GLY A 91 3.17 -17.34 -5.65
N TYR A 92 3.45 -16.07 -5.98
CA TYR A 92 2.44 -15.07 -6.37
C TYR A 92 2.31 -14.88 -7.89
N THR A 93 3.11 -15.59 -8.68
CA THR A 93 2.95 -15.65 -10.15
C THR A 93 1.91 -16.71 -10.49
N GLN A 94 0.63 -16.43 -10.22
CA GLN A 94 -0.47 -17.37 -10.56
C GLN A 94 -1.13 -17.09 -11.92
N SER A 95 -0.40 -16.45 -12.83
CA SER A 95 -0.63 -16.64 -14.27
C SER A 95 0.67 -16.32 -15.01
N ASP A 96 1.07 -17.24 -15.89
CA ASP A 96 2.21 -17.09 -16.79
C ASP A 96 2.08 -15.75 -17.54
N HIS A 97 3.12 -14.93 -17.45
CA HIS A 97 3.40 -14.00 -18.53
C HIS A 97 4.34 -14.73 -19.47
N GLU A 98 3.90 -14.88 -20.73
CA GLU A 98 4.70 -15.36 -21.84
C GLU A 98 6.14 -14.88 -21.69
N VAL A 99 7.04 -15.87 -21.66
CA VAL A 99 8.48 -15.63 -21.60
C VAL A 99 8.85 -14.78 -22.80
N ASP A 100 9.38 -13.57 -22.57
CA ASP A 100 9.97 -12.74 -23.61
C ASP A 100 11.13 -13.52 -24.25
N TYR A 101 10.92 -14.01 -25.48
CA TYR A 101 11.99 -14.51 -26.31
C TYR A 101 12.75 -13.31 -26.88
N TYR A 102 13.96 -13.08 -26.37
CA TYR A 102 14.96 -12.21 -26.98
C TYR A 102 15.51 -12.81 -28.28
#